data_AF-A0A7T1MMI1-F1
#
_entry.id   AF-A0A7T1MMI1-F1
#
_cell.length_a   1.000
_cell.length_b   1.000
_cell.length_c   1.000
_cell.angle_alpha   90.00
_cell.angle_beta   90.00
_cell.angle_gamma   90.00
#
_symmetry.space_group_name_H-M   'P 1'
#
loop_
_entity.id
_entity.type
_entity.pdbx_description
1 polymer ?
#
loop_
_entity_poly.entity_id
_entity_poly.type
_entity_poly.pdbx_seq_one_letter_code
_entity_poly.pdbx_strand_id
1 'polypeptide(L)'
;MEAETGAAAARQRQQAAEEARAKAAAVNKADAMAAEQAELARKAERAAAKAKAAREKANEAAEDAGLEPPDLEPVACDAMPRRGLARKADGAPTKKTQRNFTDLDSHLMQSGGSYLQGYNCQLAVDSDHQVIVAVGVSNQPPDVEHLEPMLQRITTTADALPEVMTLCGLLE
;
A
#
# COMPACT_ATOMS: atom_id res chain seq x y z
N MET A 1 -55.45 12.90 32.80
CA MET A 1 -54.16 12.31 33.24
C MET A 1 -53.86 10.99 32.51
N GLU A 2 -54.85 10.16 32.12
CA GLU A 2 -54.58 8.89 31.42
C GLU A 2 -54.21 9.01 29.92
N ALA A 3 -54.54 10.12 29.26
CA ALA A 3 -54.19 10.33 27.85
C ALA A 3 -52.70 10.65 27.64
N GLU A 4 -52.04 11.29 28.62
CA GLU A 4 -50.63 11.67 28.54
C GLU A 4 -49.68 10.47 28.77
N THR A 5 -50.09 9.52 29.63
CA THR A 5 -49.31 8.29 29.90
C THR A 5 -49.30 7.34 28.69
N GLY A 6 -50.39 7.28 27.93
CA GLY A 6 -50.46 6.51 26.67
C GLY A 6 -49.53 7.06 25.59
N ALA A 7 -49.43 8.39 25.47
CA ALA A 7 -48.51 9.04 24.54
C ALA A 7 -47.04 8.83 24.92
N ALA A 8 -46.70 8.86 26.22
CA ALA A 8 -45.36 8.56 26.71
C ALA A 8 -44.95 7.09 26.45
N ALA A 9 -45.86 6.14 26.69
CA ALA A 9 -45.63 4.72 26.42
C ALA A 9 -45.52 4.39 24.93
N ALA A 10 -46.17 5.16 24.05
CA ALA A 10 -46.02 5.04 22.60
C ALA A 10 -44.64 5.54 22.13
N ARG A 11 -44.14 6.66 22.68
CA ARG A 11 -42.80 7.19 22.38
C ARG A 11 -41.69 6.25 22.85
N GLN A 12 -41.81 5.66 24.04
CA GLN A 12 -40.85 4.66 24.52
C GLN A 12 -40.80 3.42 23.63
N ARG A 13 -41.96 2.95 23.14
CA ARG A 13 -42.02 1.84 22.19
C ARG A 13 -41.38 2.18 20.83
N GLN A 14 -41.55 3.41 20.36
CA GLN A 14 -40.89 3.90 19.16
C GLN A 14 -39.37 4.00 19.34
N GLN A 15 -38.89 4.56 20.45
CA GLN A 15 -37.46 4.64 20.77
C GLN A 15 -36.82 3.26 20.91
N ALA A 16 -37.46 2.32 21.61
CA ALA A 16 -36.97 0.96 21.72
C ALA A 16 -36.93 0.25 20.35
N ALA A 17 -37.89 0.51 19.47
CA ALA A 17 -37.91 -0.02 18.12
C ALA A 17 -36.81 0.59 17.23
N GLU A 18 -36.52 1.88 17.38
CA GLU A 18 -35.43 2.57 16.68
C GLU A 18 -34.05 2.08 17.16
N GLU A 19 -33.86 1.93 18.47
CA GLU A 19 -32.63 1.36 19.04
C GLU A 19 -32.42 -0.11 18.61
N ALA A 20 -33.49 -0.91 18.58
CA ALA A 20 -33.41 -2.28 18.09
C ALA A 20 -33.04 -2.33 16.59
N ARG A 21 -33.59 -1.42 15.77
CA ARG A 21 -33.22 -1.27 14.36
C ARG A 21 -31.78 -0.80 14.19
N ALA A 22 -31.32 0.16 15.00
CA ALA A 22 -29.96 0.66 14.97
C ALA A 22 -28.94 -0.43 15.36
N LYS A 23 -29.23 -1.21 16.40
CA LYS A 23 -28.42 -2.38 16.80
C LYS A 23 -28.36 -3.43 15.70
N ALA A 24 -29.51 -3.77 15.09
CA ALA A 24 -29.54 -4.71 13.97
C ALA A 24 -28.74 -4.20 12.76
N ALA A 25 -28.85 -2.91 12.43
CA ALA A 25 -28.06 -2.30 11.36
C ALA A 25 -26.56 -2.28 11.66
N ALA A 26 -26.15 -2.09 12.92
CA ALA A 26 -24.75 -2.15 13.33
C ALA A 26 -24.18 -3.57 13.20
N VAL A 27 -24.93 -4.60 13.60
CA VAL A 27 -24.53 -6.01 13.44
C VAL A 27 -24.37 -6.35 11.95
N ASN A 28 -25.34 -5.98 11.11
CA ASN A 28 -25.24 -6.22 9.66
C ASN A 28 -24.03 -5.51 9.02
N LYS A 29 -23.68 -4.30 9.48
CA LYS A 29 -22.47 -3.59 9.03
C LYS A 29 -21.20 -4.31 9.47
N ALA A 30 -21.14 -4.79 10.71
CA ALA A 30 -20.01 -5.54 11.22
C ALA A 30 -19.81 -6.86 10.44
N ASP A 31 -20.89 -7.60 10.17
CA ASP A 31 -20.85 -8.83 9.37
C ASP A 31 -20.39 -8.56 7.93
N ALA A 32 -20.82 -7.45 7.32
CA ALA A 32 -20.37 -7.04 6.00
C ALA A 32 -18.87 -6.69 5.97
N MET A 33 -18.38 -5.95 6.98
CA MET A 33 -16.94 -5.65 7.11
C MET A 33 -16.11 -6.91 7.35
N ALA A 34 -16.60 -7.84 8.17
CA ALA A 34 -15.92 -9.12 8.40
C ALA A 34 -15.84 -9.97 7.12
N ALA A 35 -16.89 -9.99 6.30
CA ALA A 35 -16.88 -10.68 5.02
C ALA A 35 -15.89 -10.05 4.03
N GLU A 36 -15.83 -8.72 3.97
CA GLU A 36 -14.85 -7.99 3.14
C GLU A 36 -13.41 -8.27 3.59
N GLN A 37 -13.15 -8.23 4.90
CA GLN A 37 -11.85 -8.57 5.47
C GLN A 37 -11.43 -10.01 5.15
N ALA A 38 -12.37 -10.97 5.21
CA ALA A 38 -12.09 -12.36 4.86
C ALA A 38 -11.75 -12.52 3.35
N GLU A 39 -12.42 -11.78 2.47
CA GLU A 39 -12.10 -11.77 1.05
C GLU A 39 -10.71 -11.18 0.78
N LEU A 40 -10.40 -10.05 1.42
CA LEU A 40 -9.09 -9.39 1.35
C LEU A 40 -7.98 -10.32 1.85
N ALA A 41 -8.19 -11.01 2.98
CA ALA A 41 -7.24 -11.99 3.51
C ALA A 41 -6.99 -13.14 2.52
N ARG A 42 -8.04 -13.68 1.90
CA ARG A 42 -7.90 -14.73 0.87
C ARG A 42 -7.17 -14.24 -0.37
N LYS A 43 -7.42 -12.99 -0.79
CA LYS A 43 -6.68 -12.36 -1.90
C LYS A 43 -5.20 -12.20 -1.55
N ALA A 44 -4.89 -11.76 -0.33
CA ALA A 44 -3.53 -11.62 0.17
C ALA A 44 -2.79 -12.97 0.22
N GLU A 45 -3.44 -14.03 0.71
CA GLU A 45 -2.86 -15.38 0.73
C GLU A 45 -2.53 -15.89 -0.69
N ARG A 46 -3.46 -15.70 -1.64
CA ARG A 46 -3.24 -16.06 -3.05
C ARG A 46 -2.09 -15.26 -3.67
N ALA A 47 -2.01 -13.96 -3.37
CA ALA A 47 -0.92 -13.12 -3.83
C ALA A 47 0.43 -13.59 -3.26
N ALA A 48 0.49 -13.91 -1.97
CA ALA A 48 1.68 -14.43 -1.31
C ALA A 48 2.12 -15.77 -1.91
N ALA A 49 1.19 -16.70 -2.16
CA ALA A 49 1.48 -17.97 -2.80
C ALA A 49 2.03 -17.79 -4.22
N LYS A 50 1.43 -16.89 -5.00
CA LYS A 50 1.91 -16.56 -6.36
C LYS A 50 3.30 -15.92 -6.33
N ALA A 51 3.56 -15.03 -5.37
CA ALA A 51 4.86 -14.39 -5.20
C ALA A 51 5.94 -15.42 -4.83
N LYS A 52 5.64 -16.36 -3.93
CA LYS A 52 6.55 -17.45 -3.56
C LYS A 52 6.88 -18.34 -4.77
N ALA A 53 5.87 -18.78 -5.52
CA ALA A 53 6.08 -19.61 -6.72
C ALA A 53 6.88 -18.87 -7.81
N ALA A 54 6.64 -17.56 -7.99
CA ALA A 54 7.42 -16.75 -8.92
C ALA A 54 8.89 -16.63 -8.50
N ARG A 55 9.16 -16.50 -7.20
CA ARG A 55 10.51 -16.43 -6.64
C ARG A 55 11.26 -17.75 -6.79
N GLU A 56 10.61 -18.89 -6.49
CA GLU A 56 11.18 -20.22 -6.70
C GLU A 56 11.58 -20.43 -8.18
N LYS A 57 10.67 -20.11 -9.11
CA LYS A 57 10.95 -20.20 -10.54
C LYS A 57 12.08 -19.26 -11.01
N ALA A 58 12.18 -18.07 -10.41
CA ALA A 58 13.27 -17.14 -10.71
C ALA A 58 14.62 -17.66 -10.19
N ASN A 59 14.64 -18.30 -9.02
CA ASN A 59 15.83 -18.93 -8.46
C ASN A 59 16.28 -20.12 -9.33
N GLU A 60 15.36 -21.01 -9.71
CA GLU A 60 15.65 -22.13 -10.62
C GLU A 60 16.26 -21.64 -11.95
N ALA A 61 15.69 -20.59 -12.54
CA ALA A 61 16.22 -20.01 -13.77
C ALA A 61 17.61 -19.35 -13.59
N ALA A 62 17.92 -18.85 -12.39
CA ALA A 62 19.24 -18.31 -12.06
C ALA A 62 20.27 -19.44 -11.90
N GLU A 63 19.90 -20.53 -11.22
CA GLU A 63 20.73 -21.74 -11.09
C GLU A 63 21.03 -22.35 -12.46
N ASP A 64 20.03 -22.51 -13.33
CA ASP A 64 20.19 -23.00 -14.71
C ASP A 64 21.13 -22.11 -15.54
N ALA A 65 21.15 -20.80 -15.27
CA ALA A 65 22.04 -19.86 -15.92
C ALA A 65 23.45 -19.82 -15.32
N GLY A 66 23.74 -20.64 -14.30
CA GLY A 66 25.01 -20.64 -13.56
C GLY A 66 25.25 -19.33 -12.81
N LEU A 67 24.20 -18.57 -12.53
CA LEU A 67 24.25 -17.34 -11.78
C LEU A 67 24.02 -17.67 -10.31
N GLU A 68 24.98 -17.31 -9.48
CA GLU A 68 24.76 -17.35 -8.04
C GLU A 68 23.54 -16.46 -7.75
N PRO A 69 22.54 -16.95 -7.01
CA PRO A 69 21.40 -16.13 -6.63
C PRO A 69 21.97 -14.87 -5.99
N PRO A 70 21.54 -13.67 -6.44
CA PRO A 70 22.09 -12.45 -5.89
C PRO A 70 21.94 -12.53 -4.39
N ASP A 71 23.06 -12.31 -3.68
CA ASP A 71 23.10 -12.20 -2.23
C ASP A 71 22.33 -10.91 -1.88
N LEU A 72 21.01 -11.02 -1.95
CA LEU A 72 20.08 -9.93 -1.70
C LEU A 72 20.00 -9.85 -0.20
N GLU A 73 20.86 -8.99 0.37
CA GLU A 73 20.67 -8.54 1.72
C GLU A 73 19.19 -8.19 1.91
N PRO A 74 18.56 -8.65 3.00
CA PRO A 74 17.17 -8.34 3.26
C PRO A 74 17.04 -6.82 3.33
N VAL A 75 16.37 -6.27 2.34
CA VAL A 75 16.05 -4.84 2.30
C VAL A 75 15.13 -4.55 3.49
N ALA A 76 15.39 -3.48 4.22
CA ALA A 76 14.55 -3.08 5.35
C ALA A 76 13.09 -2.91 4.90
N CYS A 77 12.14 -3.30 5.74
CA CYS A 77 10.72 -3.30 5.39
C CYS A 77 10.15 -1.90 5.09
N ASP A 78 10.83 -0.85 5.57
CA ASP A 78 10.49 0.56 5.34
C ASP A 78 11.29 1.20 4.19
N ALA A 79 12.17 0.44 3.55
CA ALA A 79 12.95 0.94 2.43
C ALA A 79 12.06 1.05 1.19
N MET A 80 12.12 2.22 0.55
CA MET A 80 11.45 2.40 -0.74
C MET A 80 12.12 1.51 -1.79
N PRO A 81 11.35 0.86 -2.68
CA PRO A 81 11.93 0.04 -3.73
C PRO A 81 12.81 0.91 -4.63
N ARG A 82 13.86 0.31 -5.15
CA ARG A 82 14.80 0.98 -6.04
C ARG A 82 15.05 0.14 -7.28
N ARG A 83 15.09 0.81 -8.42
CA ARG A 83 15.45 0.22 -9.69
C ARG A 83 16.97 0.29 -9.88
N GLY A 84 17.58 -0.88 -9.99
CA GLY A 84 18.97 -1.01 -10.42
C GLY A 84 19.14 -0.72 -11.91
N LEU A 85 20.37 -0.44 -12.31
CA LEU A 85 20.72 -0.32 -13.73
C LEU A 85 20.60 -1.67 -14.42
N ALA A 86 20.16 -1.64 -15.68
CA ALA A 86 20.15 -2.85 -16.50
C ALA A 86 21.58 -3.39 -16.59
N ARG A 87 21.77 -4.64 -16.21
CA ARG A 87 23.06 -5.33 -16.29
C ARG A 87 22.86 -6.74 -16.82
N LYS A 88 23.92 -7.28 -17.40
CA LYS A 88 24.00 -8.69 -17.72
C LYS A 88 24.19 -9.50 -16.44
N ALA A 89 24.04 -10.80 -16.61
CA ALA A 89 24.35 -11.84 -15.64
C ALA A 89 25.72 -11.64 -14.95
N ASP A 90 26.76 -11.34 -15.74
CA ASP A 90 28.14 -11.10 -15.30
C ASP A 90 28.37 -9.71 -14.62
N GLY A 91 27.31 -8.92 -14.45
CA GLY A 91 27.38 -7.57 -13.88
C GLY A 91 27.72 -6.47 -14.88
N ALA A 92 28.09 -6.79 -16.12
CA ALA A 92 28.44 -5.79 -17.12
C ALA A 92 27.21 -4.98 -17.59
N PRO A 93 27.36 -3.68 -17.89
CA PRO A 93 26.25 -2.87 -18.39
C PRO A 93 25.76 -3.36 -19.76
N THR A 94 24.46 -3.24 -20.00
CA THR A 94 23.84 -3.51 -21.29
C THR A 94 23.93 -2.29 -22.22
N LYS A 95 23.67 -2.46 -23.52
CA LYS A 95 23.58 -1.34 -24.46
C LYS A 95 22.47 -0.33 -24.13
N LYS A 96 21.46 -0.74 -23.36
CA LYS A 96 20.34 0.10 -22.91
C LYS A 96 20.60 0.74 -21.54
N THR A 97 21.76 0.49 -20.95
CA THR A 97 22.12 1.04 -19.65
C THR A 97 22.48 2.50 -19.82
N GLN A 98 21.56 3.36 -19.43
CA GLN A 98 21.74 4.81 -19.41
C GLN A 98 21.84 5.27 -17.95
N ARG A 99 22.83 6.11 -17.67
CA ARG A 99 23.01 6.76 -16.36
C ARG A 99 23.16 8.25 -16.61
N ASN A 100 22.58 9.04 -15.72
CA ASN A 100 22.80 10.48 -15.74
C ASN A 100 24.21 10.80 -15.24
N PHE A 101 24.85 11.78 -15.88
CA PHE A 101 26.20 12.24 -15.54
C PHE A 101 26.23 13.07 -14.26
N THR A 102 25.16 13.84 -14.00
CA THR A 102 25.10 14.77 -12.86
C THR A 102 24.70 14.06 -11.56
N ASP A 103 23.71 13.17 -11.63
CA ASP A 103 23.27 12.34 -10.51
C ASP A 103 23.14 10.90 -10.97
N LEU A 104 23.99 10.07 -10.38
CA LEU A 104 24.17 8.68 -10.67
C LEU A 104 22.98 7.78 -10.28
N ASP A 105 22.14 8.21 -9.34
CA ASP A 105 21.02 7.42 -8.82
C ASP A 105 19.68 7.81 -9.47
N SER A 106 19.62 9.00 -10.07
CA SER A 106 18.46 9.49 -10.82
C SER A 106 18.18 8.63 -12.05
N HIS A 107 16.90 8.48 -12.38
CA HIS A 107 16.45 7.67 -13.50
C HIS A 107 15.49 8.43 -14.43
N LEU A 108 15.43 7.98 -15.68
CA LEU A 108 14.46 8.50 -16.64
C LEU A 108 13.07 7.92 -16.32
N MET A 109 12.11 8.81 -16.05
CA MET A 109 10.74 8.51 -15.66
C MET A 109 9.76 9.06 -16.67
N GLN A 110 8.67 8.35 -16.92
CA GLN A 110 7.60 8.84 -17.79
C GLN A 110 6.53 9.52 -16.94
N SER A 111 6.12 10.73 -17.31
CA SER A 111 5.04 11.50 -16.67
C SER A 111 4.40 12.43 -17.70
N GLY A 112 3.06 12.49 -17.72
CA GLY A 112 2.31 13.34 -18.65
C GLY A 112 2.68 13.17 -20.13
N GLY A 113 3.07 11.95 -20.56
CA GLY A 113 3.51 11.68 -21.95
C GLY A 113 4.94 12.14 -22.29
N SER A 114 5.67 12.70 -21.33
CA SER A 114 7.08 13.12 -21.48
C SER A 114 8.01 12.27 -20.61
N TYR A 115 9.31 12.34 -20.89
CA TYR A 115 10.33 11.71 -20.05
C TYR A 115 11.07 12.78 -19.24
N LEU A 116 11.11 12.62 -17.92
CA LEU A 116 11.83 13.47 -16.99
C LEU A 116 12.93 12.67 -16.28
N GLN A 117 14.09 13.28 -16.06
CA GLN A 117 15.15 12.69 -15.26
C GLN A 117 14.90 13.05 -13.79
N GLY A 118 14.67 12.08 -12.92
CA GLY A 118 14.32 12.37 -11.53
C GLY A 118 14.05 11.17 -10.64
N TYR A 119 13.24 11.42 -9.62
CA TYR A 119 12.78 10.47 -8.61
C TYR A 119 11.26 10.55 -8.47
N ASN A 120 10.64 9.43 -8.09
CA ASN A 120 9.25 9.33 -7.70
C ASN A 120 9.19 9.51 -6.17
N CYS A 121 8.53 10.57 -5.73
CA CYS A 121 8.43 10.96 -4.34
C CYS A 121 6.99 10.77 -3.84
N GLN A 122 6.85 10.14 -2.68
CA GLN A 122 5.59 9.99 -1.97
C GLN A 122 5.64 10.69 -0.63
N LEU A 123 4.51 11.27 -0.24
CA LEU A 123 4.34 11.93 1.05
C LEU A 123 3.06 11.44 1.69
N ALA A 124 3.12 11.19 2.99
CA ALA A 124 1.97 10.99 3.84
C ALA A 124 1.85 12.18 4.79
N VAL A 125 0.66 12.77 4.83
CA VAL A 125 0.35 13.98 5.60
C VAL A 125 -0.81 13.67 6.53
N ASP A 126 -0.70 14.09 7.78
CA ASP A 126 -1.79 14.05 8.74
C ASP A 126 -2.85 15.10 8.38
N SER A 127 -4.10 14.68 8.26
CA SER A 127 -5.19 15.56 7.80
C SER A 127 -5.55 16.64 8.81
N ASP A 128 -5.47 16.34 10.11
CA ASP A 128 -5.95 17.23 11.16
C ASP A 128 -4.90 18.30 11.51
N HIS A 129 -3.62 17.91 11.52
CA HIS A 129 -2.52 18.77 11.94
C HIS A 129 -1.68 19.31 10.77
N GLN A 130 -1.92 18.83 9.55
CA GLN A 130 -1.21 19.23 8.33
C GLN A 130 0.32 19.03 8.42
N VAL A 131 0.74 18.01 9.17
CA VAL A 131 2.16 17.64 9.33
C VAL A 131 2.51 16.46 8.43
N ILE A 132 3.73 16.45 7.88
CA ILE A 132 4.24 15.32 7.12
C ILE A 132 4.68 14.23 8.10
N VAL A 133 4.05 13.06 8.03
CA VAL A 133 4.33 11.91 8.91
C VAL A 133 5.29 10.90 8.29
N ALA A 134 5.31 10.80 6.96
CA ALA A 134 6.27 9.98 6.24
C ALA A 134 6.59 10.56 4.86
N VAL A 135 7.82 10.32 4.41
CA VAL A 135 8.30 10.66 3.08
C VAL A 135 8.97 9.43 2.49
N GLY A 136 8.71 9.12 1.23
CA GLY A 136 9.36 8.05 0.49
C GLY A 136 9.93 8.59 -0.82
N VAL A 137 11.18 8.24 -1.13
CA VAL A 137 11.81 8.61 -2.41
C VAL A 137 12.32 7.34 -3.08
N SER A 138 11.89 7.14 -4.32
CA SER A 138 12.24 6.00 -5.16
C SER A 138 12.75 6.48 -6.51
N ASN A 139 13.67 5.75 -7.11
CA ASN A 139 14.11 5.98 -8.50
C ASN A 139 13.36 5.10 -9.51
N GLN A 140 12.31 4.41 -9.06
CA GLN A 140 11.45 3.58 -9.88
C GLN A 140 10.25 4.38 -10.40
N PRO A 141 9.93 4.32 -11.71
CA PRO A 141 8.74 4.99 -12.24
C PRO A 141 7.41 4.45 -11.67
N PRO A 142 7.12 3.12 -11.73
CA PRO A 142 5.87 2.58 -11.16
C PRO A 142 5.92 2.52 -9.63
N ASP A 143 4.80 2.88 -9.01
CA ASP A 143 4.65 3.04 -7.56
C ASP A 143 3.71 2.03 -6.89
N VAL A 144 3.30 1.00 -7.63
CA VAL A 144 2.45 -0.10 -7.14
C VAL A 144 3.00 -0.79 -5.88
N GLU A 145 4.31 -0.75 -5.66
CA GLU A 145 5.00 -1.37 -4.53
C GLU A 145 5.30 -0.37 -3.39
N HIS A 146 4.92 0.90 -3.53
CA HIS A 146 5.33 1.95 -2.58
C HIS A 146 4.42 2.07 -1.35
N LEU A 147 3.17 1.59 -1.42
CA LEU A 147 2.21 1.75 -0.32
C LEU A 147 2.67 1.03 0.96
N GLU A 148 3.13 -0.20 0.84
CA GLU A 148 3.59 -1.00 1.99
C GLU A 148 4.76 -0.34 2.75
N PRO A 149 5.88 0.04 2.12
CA PRO A 149 6.95 0.74 2.83
C PRO A 149 6.52 2.10 3.36
N MET A 150 5.57 2.80 2.73
CA MET A 150 5.01 4.04 3.27
C MET A 150 4.21 3.81 4.56
N LEU A 151 3.40 2.74 4.65
CA LEU A 151 2.69 2.40 5.89
C LEU A 151 3.67 2.02 7.02
N GLN A 152 4.74 1.30 6.70
CA GLN A 152 5.80 1.01 7.67
C GLN A 152 6.45 2.30 8.19
N ARG A 153 6.77 3.25 7.30
CA ARG A 153 7.32 4.56 7.69
C ARG A 153 6.36 5.37 8.57
N ILE A 154 5.06 5.37 8.25
CA ILE A 154 4.05 6.03 9.08
C ILE A 154 4.02 5.41 10.47
N THR A 155 4.05 4.08 10.54
CA THR A 155 4.03 3.34 11.82
C THR A 155 5.29 3.66 12.63
N THR A 156 6.47 3.70 12.01
CA THR A 156 7.72 4.07 12.69
C THR A 156 7.68 5.49 13.27
N THR A 157 7.04 6.44 12.58
CA THR A 157 6.97 7.84 13.04
C THR A 157 5.86 8.09 14.05
N ALA A 158 4.66 7.52 13.82
CA ALA A 158 3.45 7.81 14.58
C ALA A 158 3.08 6.72 15.61
N ASP A 159 3.84 5.62 15.64
CA ASP A 159 3.60 4.41 16.46
C ASP A 159 2.20 3.80 16.27
N ALA A 160 1.57 4.08 15.13
CA ALA A 160 0.23 3.64 14.79
C ALA A 160 0.03 3.61 13.27
N LEU A 161 -0.87 2.74 12.82
CA LEU A 161 -1.39 2.76 11.45
C LEU A 161 -2.58 3.72 11.35
N PRO A 162 -2.77 4.39 10.20
CA PRO A 162 -3.93 5.23 9.98
C PRO A 162 -5.21 4.39 9.91
N GLU A 163 -6.27 4.82 10.58
CA GLU A 163 -7.60 4.19 10.46
C GLU A 163 -8.20 4.41 9.07
N VAL A 164 -7.94 5.58 8.47
CA VAL A 164 -8.38 5.97 7.14
C VAL A 164 -7.22 6.64 6.41
N MET A 165 -6.95 6.21 5.18
CA MET A 165 -5.96 6.81 4.31
C MET A 165 -6.58 7.14 2.96
N THR A 166 -6.45 8.40 2.53
CA THR A 166 -6.86 8.82 1.19
C THR A 166 -5.63 8.85 0.28
N LEU A 167 -5.66 8.06 -0.78
CA LEU A 167 -4.59 8.02 -1.78
C LEU A 167 -4.92 8.97 -2.92
N CYS A 168 -4.11 10.02 -3.07
CA CYS A 168 -4.18 10.89 -4.23
C CYS A 168 -3.25 10.34 -5.31
N GLY A 169 -3.77 9.46 -6.15
CA GLY A 169 -3.12 9.10 -7.41
C GLY A 169 -3.54 10.11 -8.47
N LEU A 170 -2.60 10.88 -9.01
CA LEU A 170 -2.78 11.50 -10.32
C LEU A 170 -2.92 10.35 -11.32
N LEU A 171 -4.16 9.96 -11.60
CA LEU A 171 -4.52 9.15 -12.77
C LEU A 171 -4.22 10.02 -14.00
N GLU A 172 -2.98 10.00 -14.45
CA GLU A 172 -2.57 10.50 -15.78
C GLU A 172 -2.44 9.34 -16.77
#